data_AF-A0AAV1HHK0-F1
#
_entry.id   AF-A0AAV1HHK0-F1
#
_cell.length_a   1.000
_cell.length_b   1.000
_cell.length_c   1.000
_cell.angle_alpha   90.00
_cell.angle_beta   90.00
_cell.angle_gamma   90.00
#
_symmetry.space_group_name_H-M   'P 1'
#
loop_
_entity.id
_entity.type
_entity.pdbx_description
1 polymer ?
#
loop_
_entity_poly.entity_id
_entity_poly.type
_entity_poly.pdbx_seq_one_letter_code
_entity_poly.pdbx_strand_id
1 'polypeptide(L)'
;MSTQTSARLNKEQQNKEGKQINKTVEMQPATAKWYDRRDSVFVEFCVEDSKDVQVIFDSAKLAFSCLNGTDNNKLQNSVDLFGEIDIKASKHRRTDRSVLCCLRKAEAGKSWPRLTKDKTKCNWLSVDFNNWKDWEDDSDEDLSSFDKFSEMMNSMGGDDLPDLDGADEERDSADSDDEKMPDLE
;
A
#
# COMPACT_ATOMS: atom_id res chain seq x y z
N MET A 1 -52.43 -48.96 -40.57
CA MET A 1 -50.98 -49.09 -40.33
C MET A 1 -50.46 -47.72 -39.90
N SER A 2 -50.52 -47.48 -38.59
CA SER A 2 -50.19 -46.20 -37.95
C SER A 2 -48.78 -46.23 -37.41
N THR A 3 -47.80 -45.71 -38.13
CA THR A 3 -46.45 -45.47 -37.58
C THR A 3 -45.68 -44.48 -38.45
N GLN A 4 -46.22 -43.28 -38.69
CA GLN A 4 -45.43 -42.21 -39.29
C GLN A 4 -45.93 -40.81 -38.89
N THR A 5 -46.25 -40.63 -37.60
CA THR A 5 -46.56 -39.30 -37.05
C THR A 5 -45.94 -39.08 -35.68
N SER A 6 -45.61 -40.15 -34.94
CA SER A 6 -45.06 -40.05 -33.58
C SER A 6 -43.55 -39.77 -33.50
N ALA A 7 -42.82 -39.75 -34.62
CA ALA A 7 -41.37 -39.52 -34.60
C ALA A 7 -40.96 -38.04 -34.73
N ARG A 8 -41.87 -37.15 -35.17
CA ARG A 8 -41.58 -35.71 -35.29
C ARG A 8 -41.83 -34.94 -33.99
N LEU A 9 -42.77 -35.38 -33.16
CA LEU A 9 -43.05 -34.74 -31.86
C LEU A 9 -41.98 -35.00 -30.79
N ASN A 10 -41.25 -36.12 -30.86
CA ASN A 10 -40.19 -36.43 -29.88
C ASN A 10 -38.85 -35.73 -30.14
N LYS A 11 -38.63 -35.12 -31.32
CA LYS A 11 -37.40 -34.35 -31.58
C LYS A 11 -37.53 -32.88 -31.18
N GLU A 12 -38.74 -32.38 -30.96
CA GLU A 12 -38.97 -30.99 -30.58
C GLU A 12 -39.08 -30.78 -29.05
N GLN A 13 -39.31 -31.85 -28.28
CA GLN A 13 -39.31 -31.80 -26.82
C GLN A 13 -37.96 -32.09 -26.16
N GLN A 14 -36.96 -32.61 -26.87
CA GLN A 14 -35.61 -32.83 -26.33
C GLN A 14 -34.65 -31.66 -26.52
N ASN A 15 -35.13 -30.49 -26.95
CA ASN A 15 -34.28 -29.31 -27.18
C ASN A 15 -34.56 -28.15 -26.22
N LYS A 16 -35.25 -28.40 -25.10
CA LYS A 16 -35.55 -27.37 -24.08
C LYS A 16 -34.91 -27.61 -22.71
N GLU A 17 -34.20 -28.71 -22.51
CA GLU A 17 -33.47 -28.97 -21.26
C GLU A 17 -32.00 -29.20 -21.60
N GLY A 18 -31.13 -28.27 -21.19
CA GLY A 18 -29.70 -28.53 -21.23
C GLY A 18 -28.78 -27.41 -21.69
N LYS A 19 -29.28 -26.21 -22.03
CA LYS A 19 -28.38 -25.04 -22.05
C LYS A 19 -28.24 -24.48 -20.64
N GLN A 20 -27.72 -25.32 -19.74
CA GLN A 20 -26.99 -24.81 -18.59
C GLN A 20 -25.75 -24.14 -19.20
N ILE A 21 -25.88 -22.85 -19.49
CA ILE A 21 -24.71 -22.02 -19.69
C ILE A 21 -23.91 -22.17 -18.40
N ASN A 22 -22.83 -22.93 -18.45
CA ASN A 22 -21.74 -22.75 -17.52
C ASN A 22 -21.26 -21.32 -17.80
N LYS A 23 -21.91 -20.34 -17.17
CA LYS A 23 -21.32 -19.01 -17.03
C LYS A 23 -20.07 -19.28 -16.22
N THR A 24 -18.93 -19.44 -16.90
CA THR A 24 -17.65 -19.15 -16.31
C THR A 24 -17.82 -17.76 -15.75
N VAL A 25 -18.04 -17.65 -14.43
CA VAL A 25 -18.12 -16.37 -13.76
C VAL A 25 -16.76 -15.75 -14.01
N GLU A 26 -16.70 -14.75 -14.89
CA GLU A 26 -15.49 -13.97 -15.08
C GLU A 26 -15.22 -13.28 -13.75
N MET A 27 -14.35 -13.88 -12.95
CA MET A 27 -13.96 -13.38 -11.65
C MET A 27 -13.01 -12.21 -11.91
N GLN A 28 -13.56 -11.01 -11.76
CA GLN A 28 -12.80 -9.78 -11.95
C GLN A 28 -11.96 -9.52 -10.69
N PRO A 29 -10.70 -9.09 -10.82
CA PRO A 29 -9.93 -8.68 -9.67
C PRO A 29 -10.43 -7.33 -9.13
N ALA A 30 -10.49 -7.19 -7.81
CA ALA A 30 -10.62 -5.88 -7.19
C ALA A 30 -9.34 -5.08 -7.42
N THR A 31 -9.45 -3.76 -7.60
CA THR A 31 -8.27 -2.90 -7.56
C THR A 31 -7.71 -2.87 -6.15
N ALA A 32 -6.39 -2.80 -6.05
CA ALA A 32 -5.71 -2.81 -4.77
C ALA A 32 -4.53 -1.85 -4.74
N LYS A 33 -4.26 -1.35 -3.54
CA LYS A 33 -3.08 -0.55 -3.24
C LYS A 33 -2.27 -1.23 -2.14
N TRP A 34 -0.96 -1.08 -2.17
CA TRP A 34 -0.10 -1.65 -1.13
C TRP A 34 1.03 -0.70 -0.73
N TYR A 35 1.51 -0.85 0.49
CA TYR A 35 2.68 -0.13 0.99
C TYR A 35 3.39 -0.95 2.05
N ASP A 36 4.67 -0.62 2.27
CA ASP A 36 5.53 -1.34 3.20
C ASP A 36 5.79 -0.55 4.50
N ARG A 37 6.11 -1.29 5.56
CA ARG A 37 6.63 -0.81 6.86
C ARG A 37 7.69 -1.79 7.38
N ARG A 38 8.45 -1.35 8.39
CA ARG A 38 9.51 -2.15 9.03
C ARG A 38 9.09 -3.59 9.33
N ASP A 39 7.92 -3.78 9.94
CA ASP A 39 7.48 -5.10 10.38
C ASP A 39 6.31 -5.70 9.58
N SER A 40 5.67 -4.92 8.71
CA SER A 40 4.38 -5.31 8.13
C SER A 40 4.14 -4.69 6.78
N VAL A 41 3.47 -5.44 5.92
CA VAL A 41 3.03 -4.98 4.60
C VAL A 41 1.53 -4.80 4.63
N PHE A 42 1.04 -3.72 4.04
CA PHE A 42 -0.39 -3.44 3.98
C PHE A 42 -0.89 -3.57 2.55
N VAL A 43 -2.04 -4.22 2.39
CA VAL A 43 -2.73 -4.37 1.10
C VAL A 43 -4.19 -3.97 1.30
N GLU A 44 -4.62 -2.91 0.62
CA GLU A 44 -5.98 -2.41 0.64
C GLU A 44 -6.69 -2.81 -0.66
N PHE A 45 -7.76 -3.60 -0.56
CA PHE A 45 -8.67 -3.88 -1.67
C PHE A 45 -9.78 -2.83 -1.70
N CYS A 46 -9.84 -2.07 -2.79
CA CYS A 46 -10.77 -0.95 -2.98
C CYS A 46 -12.14 -1.46 -3.46
N VAL A 47 -12.90 -2.08 -2.55
CA VAL A 47 -14.25 -2.57 -2.81
C VAL A 47 -15.24 -1.89 -1.87
N GLU A 48 -16.08 -1.04 -2.44
CA GLU A 48 -17.16 -0.36 -1.72
C GLU A 48 -18.29 -1.33 -1.38
N ASP A 49 -18.86 -1.16 -0.18
CA ASP A 49 -19.97 -1.95 0.35
C ASP A 49 -19.77 -3.47 0.22
N SER A 50 -18.51 -3.91 0.37
CA SER A 50 -18.12 -5.32 0.20
C SER A 50 -18.90 -6.25 1.13
N LYS A 51 -19.39 -7.36 0.57
CA LYS A 51 -20.13 -8.44 1.27
C LYS A 51 -19.38 -9.76 1.14
N ASP A 52 -19.65 -10.69 2.06
CA ASP A 52 -19.04 -12.04 2.08
C ASP A 52 -17.51 -12.03 1.94
N VAL A 53 -16.86 -11.11 2.66
CA VAL A 53 -15.41 -10.93 2.61
C VAL A 53 -14.71 -12.18 3.17
N GLN A 54 -13.85 -12.77 2.34
CA GLN A 54 -13.00 -13.88 2.71
C GLN A 54 -11.55 -13.51 2.38
N VAL A 55 -10.69 -13.60 3.40
CA VAL A 55 -9.26 -13.37 3.28
C VAL A 55 -8.54 -14.61 3.79
N ILE A 56 -7.70 -15.19 2.94
CA ILE A 56 -6.90 -16.35 3.25
C ILE A 56 -5.45 -15.92 3.24
N PHE A 57 -4.81 -16.03 4.40
CA PHE A 57 -3.38 -15.84 4.57
C PHE A 57 -2.70 -17.22 4.54
N ASP A 58 -1.70 -17.34 3.70
CA ASP A 58 -0.76 -18.47 3.67
C ASP A 58 0.66 -17.94 3.88
N SER A 59 1.65 -18.81 4.06
CA SER A 59 3.02 -18.41 4.41
C SER A 59 3.63 -17.43 3.42
N ALA A 60 3.36 -17.59 2.12
CA ALA A 60 3.88 -16.73 1.06
C ALA A 60 2.81 -16.36 0.03
N LYS A 61 1.53 -16.38 0.41
CA LYS A 61 0.42 -16.09 -0.49
C LYS A 61 -0.73 -15.40 0.22
N LEU A 62 -1.36 -14.45 -0.47
CA LEU A 62 -2.58 -13.78 -0.04
C LEU A 62 -3.67 -14.03 -1.08
N ALA A 63 -4.81 -14.55 -0.63
CA ALA A 63 -6.01 -14.66 -1.45
C ALA A 63 -7.17 -13.87 -0.82
N PHE A 64 -7.86 -13.11 -1.65
CA PHE A 64 -9.00 -12.28 -1.28
C PHE A 64 -10.17 -12.60 -2.19
N SER A 65 -11.37 -12.70 -1.62
CA SER A 65 -12.60 -12.74 -2.40
C SER A 65 -13.74 -12.06 -1.66
N CYS A 66 -14.64 -11.42 -2.40
CA CYS A 66 -15.85 -10.82 -1.86
C CYS A 66 -16.92 -10.66 -2.96
N LEU A 67 -18.11 -10.21 -2.57
CA LEU A 67 -19.12 -9.69 -3.48
C LEU A 67 -19.09 -8.17 -3.47
N ASN A 68 -19.15 -7.56 -4.66
CA ASN A 68 -19.32 -6.11 -4.80
C ASN A 68 -20.70 -5.68 -4.28
N GLY A 69 -20.77 -4.60 -3.50
CA GLY A 69 -22.01 -4.18 -2.83
C GLY A 69 -23.14 -3.79 -3.80
N THR A 70 -22.77 -3.17 -4.91
CA THR A 70 -23.69 -2.61 -5.93
C THR A 70 -24.28 -3.68 -6.85
N ASP A 71 -23.42 -4.53 -7.43
CA ASP A 71 -23.82 -5.45 -8.51
C ASP A 71 -23.87 -6.92 -8.06
N ASN A 72 -23.45 -7.22 -6.82
CA ASN A 72 -23.22 -8.58 -6.30
C ASN A 72 -22.29 -9.42 -7.20
N ASN A 73 -21.43 -8.77 -7.98
CA ASN A 73 -20.40 -9.43 -8.77
C ASN A 73 -19.31 -9.98 -7.86
N LYS A 74 -18.88 -11.21 -8.13
CA LYS A 74 -17.80 -11.85 -7.37
C LYS A 74 -16.44 -11.29 -7.80
N LEU A 75 -15.72 -10.73 -6.82
CA LEU A 75 -14.35 -10.26 -6.99
C LEU A 75 -13.38 -11.25 -6.35
N GLN A 76 -12.24 -11.46 -7.00
CA GLN A 76 -11.20 -12.35 -6.47
C GLN A 76 -9.80 -11.88 -6.87
N ASN A 77 -8.90 -11.88 -5.89
CA ASN A 77 -7.50 -11.56 -6.07
C ASN A 77 -6.65 -12.66 -5.44
N SER A 78 -5.54 -12.98 -6.10
CA SER A 78 -4.54 -13.90 -5.57
C SER A 78 -3.17 -13.33 -5.90
N VAL A 79 -2.29 -13.30 -4.91
CA VAL A 79 -0.92 -12.82 -5.07
C VAL A 79 0.05 -13.70 -4.29
N ASP A 80 1.08 -14.18 -4.98
CA ASP A 80 2.23 -14.82 -4.36
C ASP A 80 3.18 -13.72 -3.87
N LEU A 81 3.45 -13.70 -2.58
CA LEU A 81 4.11 -12.62 -1.87
C LEU A 81 5.64 -12.66 -2.07
N PHE A 82 6.27 -11.49 -2.02
CA PHE A 82 7.72 -11.35 -2.16
C PHE A 82 8.50 -12.09 -1.08
N GLY A 83 7.99 -12.08 0.16
CA GLY A 83 8.56 -12.79 1.29
C GLY A 83 7.48 -13.51 2.11
N GLU A 84 7.95 -14.24 3.13
CA GLU A 84 7.06 -14.97 4.02
C GLU A 84 6.41 -14.06 5.07
N ILE A 85 5.22 -14.45 5.51
CA ILE A 85 4.41 -13.74 6.50
C ILE A 85 4.02 -14.68 7.65
N ASP A 86 3.82 -14.11 8.83
CA ASP A 86 3.19 -14.81 9.94
C ASP A 86 1.67 -14.78 9.77
N ILE A 87 1.10 -15.94 9.42
CA ILE A 87 -0.34 -16.14 9.23
C ILE A 87 -1.15 -15.75 10.47
N LYS A 88 -0.65 -16.05 11.67
CA LYS A 88 -1.39 -15.83 12.93
C LYS A 88 -1.40 -14.36 13.34
N ALA A 89 -0.32 -13.65 13.05
CA ALA A 89 -0.21 -12.22 13.33
C ALA A 89 -0.79 -11.34 12.21
N SER A 90 -1.08 -11.92 11.04
CA SER A 90 -1.73 -11.24 9.93
C SER A 90 -3.24 -11.15 10.12
N LYS A 91 -3.83 -10.02 9.74
CA LYS A 91 -5.25 -9.73 9.97
C LYS A 91 -5.82 -8.84 8.88
N HIS A 92 -7.13 -8.81 8.75
CA HIS A 92 -7.82 -7.88 7.87
C HIS A 92 -8.89 -7.08 8.62
N ARG A 93 -9.23 -5.91 8.09
CA ARG A 93 -10.30 -5.05 8.57
C ARG A 93 -11.14 -4.62 7.37
N ARG A 94 -12.44 -4.98 7.41
CA ARG A 94 -13.43 -4.47 6.46
C ARG A 94 -13.95 -3.11 6.92
N THR A 95 -14.07 -2.18 5.98
CA THR A 95 -14.86 -0.95 6.11
C THR A 95 -15.86 -0.87 4.95
N ASP A 96 -16.71 0.14 4.92
CA ASP A 96 -17.66 0.31 3.81
C ASP A 96 -16.98 0.81 2.53
N ARG A 97 -15.72 1.27 2.61
CA ARG A 97 -14.96 1.76 1.44
C ARG A 97 -13.96 0.76 0.90
N SER A 98 -13.40 -0.08 1.76
CA SER A 98 -12.29 -0.96 1.42
C SER A 98 -12.08 -2.08 2.44
N VAL A 99 -11.28 -3.07 2.06
CA VAL A 99 -10.76 -4.11 2.95
C VAL A 99 -9.26 -3.97 3.09
N LEU A 100 -8.80 -3.57 4.27
CA LEU A 100 -7.39 -3.41 4.58
C LEU A 100 -6.84 -4.70 5.20
N CYS A 101 -5.84 -5.29 4.55
CA CYS A 101 -5.07 -6.42 5.06
C CYS A 101 -3.74 -5.92 5.63
N CYS A 102 -3.40 -6.37 6.83
CA CYS A 102 -2.11 -6.16 7.48
C CYS A 102 -1.40 -7.52 7.54
N LEU A 103 -0.32 -7.63 6.78
CA LEU A 103 0.51 -8.82 6.66
C LEU A 103 1.73 -8.65 7.57
N ARG A 104 1.84 -9.42 8.65
CA ARG A 104 3.03 -9.40 9.51
C ARG A 104 4.15 -10.13 8.78
N LYS A 105 5.27 -9.45 8.52
CA LYS A 105 6.44 -10.10 7.90
C LYS A 105 6.99 -11.17 8.85
N ALA A 106 7.42 -12.31 8.29
CA ALA A 106 8.14 -13.31 9.07
C ALA A 106 9.54 -12.81 9.49
N GLU A 107 10.18 -12.03 8.61
CA GLU A 107 11.46 -11.35 8.86
C GLU A 107 11.22 -9.84 8.95
N ALA A 108 11.26 -9.29 10.17
CA ALA A 108 11.13 -7.86 10.41
C ALA A 108 12.38 -7.09 9.94
N GLY A 109 12.22 -5.82 9.59
CA GLY A 109 13.33 -4.95 9.18
C GLY A 109 13.80 -5.14 7.74
N LYS A 110 13.15 -6.00 6.95
CA LYS A 110 13.49 -6.24 5.55
C LYS A 110 12.56 -5.49 4.61
N SER A 111 13.07 -4.58 3.79
CA SER A 111 12.25 -3.88 2.79
C SER A 111 11.78 -4.79 1.67
N TRP A 112 10.52 -4.58 1.30
CA TRP A 112 9.90 -5.25 0.17
C TRP A 112 9.90 -4.31 -1.03
N PRO A 113 10.78 -4.51 -2.04
CA PRO A 113 10.81 -3.65 -3.24
C PRO A 113 9.57 -3.84 -4.13
N ARG A 114 8.79 -4.90 -3.90
CA ARG A 114 7.52 -5.20 -4.55
C ARG A 114 6.69 -6.11 -3.64
N LEU A 115 5.37 -6.13 -3.82
CA LEU A 115 4.50 -7.06 -3.10
C LEU A 115 4.64 -8.50 -3.60
N THR A 116 4.86 -8.68 -4.90
CA THR A 116 4.79 -9.99 -5.59
C THR A 116 6.14 -10.71 -5.63
N LYS A 117 6.14 -12.04 -5.56
CA LYS A 117 7.35 -12.85 -5.79
C LYS A 117 7.94 -12.60 -7.17
N ASP A 118 7.10 -12.70 -8.20
CA ASP A 118 7.50 -12.48 -9.59
C ASP A 118 7.55 -10.99 -9.94
N LYS A 119 8.35 -10.64 -10.95
CA LYS A 119 8.44 -9.28 -11.49
C LYS A 119 7.27 -8.93 -12.43
N THR A 120 6.38 -9.87 -12.67
CA THR A 120 5.21 -9.68 -13.53
C THR A 120 4.29 -8.63 -12.93
N LYS A 121 3.94 -7.61 -13.72
CA LYS A 121 3.06 -6.54 -13.28
C LYS A 121 1.62 -7.04 -13.19
N CYS A 122 1.02 -6.98 -12.00
CA CYS A 122 -0.41 -7.16 -11.81
C CYS A 122 -1.14 -5.86 -12.19
N ASN A 123 -2.05 -5.92 -13.16
CA ASN A 123 -2.80 -4.74 -13.64
C ASN A 123 -3.73 -4.13 -12.59
N TRP A 124 -4.16 -4.91 -11.60
CA TRP A 124 -5.06 -4.51 -10.52
C TRP A 124 -4.33 -3.97 -9.28
N LEU A 125 -3.00 -4.11 -9.20
CA LEU A 125 -2.22 -3.75 -8.02
C LEU A 125 -1.36 -2.50 -8.29
N SER A 126 -1.39 -1.55 -7.36
CA SER A 126 -0.60 -0.31 -7.43
C SER A 126 0.00 0.05 -6.07
N VAL A 127 1.02 0.92 -6.06
CA VAL A 127 1.63 1.41 -4.81
C VAL A 127 0.72 2.48 -4.20
N ASP A 128 0.53 2.43 -2.89
CA ASP A 128 -0.15 3.47 -2.13
C ASP A 128 0.83 4.60 -1.77
N PHE A 129 0.96 5.58 -2.66
CA PHE A 129 1.84 6.73 -2.43
C PHE A 129 1.41 7.61 -1.24
N ASN A 130 0.15 7.57 -0.82
CA ASN A 130 -0.32 8.37 0.31
C ASN A 130 0.20 7.80 1.64
N ASN A 131 0.34 6.48 1.71
CA ASN A 131 0.86 5.80 2.89
C ASN A 131 2.32 5.37 2.75
N TRP A 132 2.95 5.47 1.58
CA TRP A 132 4.34 5.06 1.40
C TRP A 132 5.29 5.90 2.28
N LYS A 133 6.25 5.24 2.92
CA LYS A 133 7.31 5.88 3.70
C LYS A 133 8.61 5.13 3.47
N ASP A 134 9.70 5.87 3.33
CA ASP A 134 11.04 5.28 3.36
C ASP A 134 11.44 5.11 4.84
N TRP A 135 11.22 3.92 5.38
CA TRP A 135 11.42 3.62 6.79
C TRP A 135 12.78 2.97 7.08
N GLU A 136 13.57 2.67 6.04
CA GLU A 136 14.94 2.16 6.20
C GLU A 136 15.89 3.28 6.63
N ASP A 137 15.62 4.53 6.22
CA ASP A 137 16.42 5.72 6.53
C ASP A 137 16.03 6.42 7.85
N ASP A 138 15.00 5.93 8.56
CA ASP A 138 14.68 6.33 9.95
C ASP A 138 15.72 5.69 10.92
N SER A 139 17.01 5.91 10.68
CA SER A 139 18.04 5.82 11.73
C SER A 139 17.82 6.97 12.70
N ASP A 140 18.07 6.71 13.99
CA ASP A 140 17.89 7.60 15.14
C ASP A 140 18.73 8.90 15.09
N GLU A 141 18.65 9.70 14.03
CA GLU A 141 19.24 11.05 13.93
C GLU A 141 18.28 12.12 14.47
N ASP A 142 17.50 11.78 15.51
CA ASP A 142 16.82 12.75 16.37
C ASP A 142 17.63 12.96 17.66
N LEU A 143 18.96 13.06 17.53
CA LEU A 143 19.69 13.95 18.42
C LEU A 143 19.22 15.34 18.05
N SER A 144 18.32 15.86 18.89
CA SER A 144 17.74 17.17 18.74
C SER A 144 18.83 18.19 18.37
N SER A 145 18.49 19.17 17.53
CA SER A 145 19.43 20.25 17.15
C SER A 145 20.16 20.89 18.37
N PHE A 146 19.57 20.77 19.57
CA PHE A 146 20.15 21.17 20.84
C PHE A 146 21.33 20.30 21.31
N ASP A 147 21.31 18.98 21.10
CA ASP A 147 22.42 18.07 21.43
C ASP A 147 23.62 18.32 20.52
N LYS A 148 23.39 18.53 19.22
CA LYS A 148 24.44 18.86 18.24
C LYS A 148 25.07 20.24 18.51
N PHE A 149 24.26 21.20 18.96
CA PHE A 149 24.74 22.51 19.42
C PHE A 149 25.53 22.42 20.73
N SER A 150 25.09 21.59 21.68
CA SER A 150 25.79 21.39 22.97
C SER A 150 27.13 20.66 22.78
N GLU A 151 27.23 19.73 21.85
CA GLU A 151 28.48 19.04 21.53
C GLU A 151 29.49 19.98 20.82
N MET A 152 29.00 20.90 19.98
CA MET A 152 29.82 21.95 19.37
C MET A 152 30.28 23.00 20.39
N MET A 153 29.44 23.40 21.35
CA MET A 153 29.79 24.28 22.47
C MET A 153 30.79 23.61 23.43
N ASN A 154 30.62 22.33 23.76
CA ASN A 154 31.57 21.58 24.59
C ASN A 154 32.94 21.41 23.92
N SER A 155 32.98 21.43 22.58
CA SER A 155 34.23 21.39 21.81
C SER A 155 34.91 22.76 21.66
N MET A 156 34.22 23.86 21.98
CA MET A 156 34.74 25.24 21.94
C MET A 156 34.94 25.87 23.33
N GLY A 157 34.55 25.18 24.41
CA GLY A 157 34.57 25.72 25.78
C GLY A 157 35.73 25.25 26.67
N GLY A 158 36.72 24.56 26.12
CA GLY A 158 37.90 24.07 26.87
C GLY A 158 39.15 24.87 26.56
N ASP A 159 39.62 25.63 27.56
CA ASP A 159 40.97 26.24 27.66
C ASP A 159 41.35 27.28 26.59
N ASP A 160 41.02 28.55 26.84
CA ASP A 160 42.00 29.65 26.98
C ASP A 160 41.24 31.00 27.06
N LEU A 161 41.07 31.50 28.29
CA LEU A 161 40.66 32.88 28.55
C LEU A 161 41.93 33.76 28.65
N PRO A 162 42.26 34.61 27.66
CA PRO A 162 43.03 35.80 27.90
C PRO A 162 42.09 36.97 28.22
N ASP A 163 42.15 37.34 29.48
CA ASP A 163 42.05 38.67 30.09
C ASP A 163 41.27 39.79 29.36
N LEU A 164 40.33 40.33 30.13
CA LEU A 164 39.48 41.46 29.82
C LEU A 164 40.31 42.76 29.96
N ASP A 165 40.72 43.36 28.85
CA ASP A 165 41.19 44.75 28.83
C ASP A 165 40.96 45.44 27.47
N GLY A 166 40.36 46.63 27.53
CA GLY A 166 40.63 47.70 26.56
C GLY A 166 39.63 47.96 25.43
N ALA A 167 38.83 49.02 25.62
CA ALA A 167 38.47 50.07 24.64
C ALA A 167 37.71 49.65 23.36
N ASP A 168 36.45 50.08 23.21
CA ASP A 168 36.09 51.28 22.44
C ASP A 168 36.47 51.18 20.95
N GLU A 169 35.47 51.03 20.08
CA GLU A 169 35.22 51.97 18.97
C GLU A 169 34.10 51.45 18.06
N GLU A 170 33.05 52.26 17.95
CA GLU A 170 31.99 52.19 16.97
C GLU A 170 32.54 52.16 15.54
N ARG A 171 31.99 51.30 14.66
CA ARG A 171 31.88 51.60 13.22
C ARG A 171 30.59 51.03 12.62
N ASP A 172 29.79 51.98 12.18
CA ASP A 172 28.70 51.91 11.20
C ASP A 172 28.97 51.00 10.00
N SER A 173 27.94 50.33 9.48
CA SER A 173 27.25 50.78 8.26
C SER A 173 26.29 49.70 7.74
N ALA A 174 25.04 50.14 7.54
CA ALA A 174 24.01 49.45 6.79
C ALA A 174 24.39 49.31 5.31
N ASP A 175 24.00 48.19 4.70
CA ASP A 175 23.15 48.27 3.50
C ASP A 175 22.37 46.96 3.32
N SER A 176 21.05 47.07 3.45
CA SER A 176 20.07 46.03 3.19
C SER A 176 19.54 46.29 1.79
N ASP A 177 20.17 45.70 0.78
CA ASP A 177 19.75 45.88 -0.62
C ASP A 177 18.51 45.02 -0.93
N ASP A 178 17.37 45.71 -0.88
CA ASP A 178 16.03 45.27 -1.23
C ASP A 178 15.85 45.28 -2.76
N GLU A 179 16.28 44.21 -3.43
CA GLU A 179 16.07 44.02 -4.88
C GLU A 179 14.59 43.73 -5.18
N LYS A 180 13.89 44.82 -5.47
CA LYS A 180 12.50 44.95 -5.92
C LYS A 180 12.19 44.09 -7.15
N MET A 181 11.29 43.11 -6.98
CA MET A 181 10.79 42.25 -8.06
C MET A 181 10.16 43.05 -9.22
N PRO A 182 10.45 42.72 -10.50
CA PRO A 182 9.80 43.34 -11.65
C PRO A 182 8.38 42.78 -11.89
N ASP A 183 7.44 43.66 -12.22
CA ASP A 183 6.08 43.28 -12.67
C ASP A 183 6.14 42.61 -14.05
N LEU A 184 5.40 41.50 -14.19
CA LEU A 184 5.22 40.76 -15.44
C LEU A 184 4.03 41.35 -16.23
N GLU A 185 4.29 41.83 -17.44
CA GLU A 185 3.26 42.05 -18.48
C GLU A 185 2.67 40.74 -19.02
#